data_AF-A0A8J7WSI7-F1
#
_entry.id   AF-A0A8J7WSI7-F1
#
_cell.length_a   1.000
_cell.length_b   1.000
_cell.length_c   1.000
_cell.angle_alpha   90.00
_cell.angle_beta   90.00
_cell.angle_gamma   90.00
#
_symmetry.space_group_name_H-M   'P 1'
#
loop_
_entity.id
_entity.type
_entity.pdbx_description
1 polymer ?
#
loop_
_entity_poly.entity_id
_entity_poly.type
_entity_poly.pdbx_seq_one_letter_code
_entity_poly.pdbx_strand_id
1 'polypeptide(L)'
;MRSDLVPRPCILLLGLVLLLPLLCFSRATSGELQQVEDFGSNPGMIDMYTYIPKQVQPGAALVVSLHGCHQDAATYSGNGWKDLAEKWNILMLYPEQSQSNNPLGCWNWFRAEDISRGRGEAASIRQMIAVMLDKYPIDENRIYIEGLSAGGWMAAVMLACYPDLFAAGATIAGGPAFCAETKRHFWDVFGLWNNFVSTMQTNRCLDGLDKQASEWRSLVKAHGFGDYNGKWPSISIWHGSEDTRVAPQAQQELLEQWTALHGIDTEPELTERLGPGMKAMHREYEDQEGTALVETYRIQGMGHALPIAAHAEQECGKEGEYISDKGICAMRHIGRFWGLDR
;
A
#
# COMPACT_ATOMS: atom_id res chain seq x y z
N MET A 1 -16.33 0.80 92.57
CA MET A 1 -16.33 1.91 91.59
C MET A 1 -15.08 1.78 90.75
N ARG A 2 -15.24 1.91 89.42
CA ARG A 2 -14.21 1.99 88.35
C ARG A 2 -13.44 0.71 88.04
N SER A 3 -13.96 -0.05 87.07
CA SER A 3 -13.19 -0.95 86.22
C SER A 3 -12.90 -0.24 84.90
N ASP A 4 -11.62 0.00 84.64
CA ASP A 4 -11.10 0.70 83.46
C ASP A 4 -11.27 -0.14 82.19
N LEU A 5 -11.99 0.43 81.21
CA LEU A 5 -12.14 -0.10 79.85
C LEU A 5 -11.02 0.46 78.98
N VAL A 6 -10.10 -0.42 78.58
CA VAL A 6 -9.09 -0.15 77.55
C VAL A 6 -9.76 -0.16 76.17
N PRO A 7 -9.58 0.86 75.31
CA PRO A 7 -10.14 0.86 73.96
C PRO A 7 -9.31 -0.03 73.01
N ARG A 8 -10.00 -0.88 72.25
CA ARG A 8 -9.43 -1.69 71.15
C ARG A 8 -9.21 -0.80 69.91
N PRO A 9 -8.09 -0.93 69.18
CA PRO A 9 -7.89 -0.21 67.93
C PRO A 9 -8.73 -0.84 66.79
N CYS A 10 -9.54 -0.01 66.13
CA CYS A 10 -10.17 -0.33 64.85
C CYS A 10 -9.11 -0.38 63.75
N ILE A 11 -8.87 -1.56 63.19
CA ILE A 11 -8.07 -1.72 61.96
C ILE A 11 -9.00 -1.40 60.78
N LEU A 12 -8.79 -0.24 60.14
CA LEU A 12 -9.40 0.08 58.85
C LEU A 12 -8.70 -0.75 57.76
N LEU A 13 -9.39 -1.73 57.20
CA LEU A 13 -9.01 -2.39 55.94
C LEU A 13 -9.30 -1.43 54.78
N LEU A 14 -8.26 -0.76 54.27
CA LEU A 14 -8.31 -0.09 52.96
C LEU A 14 -8.33 -1.17 51.87
N GLY A 15 -9.51 -1.39 51.27
CA GLY A 15 -9.66 -2.19 50.06
C GLY A 15 -9.00 -1.50 48.88
N LEU A 16 -7.94 -2.10 48.34
CA LEU A 16 -7.29 -1.66 47.11
C LEU A 16 -8.23 -2.00 45.93
N VAL A 17 -8.93 -0.99 45.39
CA VAL A 17 -9.70 -1.13 44.15
C VAL A 17 -8.72 -1.15 42.98
N LEU A 18 -8.44 -2.33 42.43
CA LEU A 18 -7.75 -2.49 41.15
C LEU A 18 -8.66 -1.93 40.05
N LEU A 19 -8.37 -0.69 39.62
CA LEU A 19 -8.89 -0.12 38.38
C LEU A 19 -8.24 -0.87 37.21
N LEU A 20 -8.89 -1.92 36.73
CA LEU A 20 -8.61 -2.50 35.42
C LEU A 20 -8.88 -1.42 34.36
N PRO A 21 -7.95 -1.12 33.44
CA PRO A 21 -8.22 -0.21 32.34
C PRO A 21 -9.29 -0.88 31.46
N LEU A 22 -10.50 -0.32 31.46
CA LEU A 22 -11.50 -0.60 30.43
C LEU A 22 -10.93 -0.03 29.13
N LEU A 23 -10.32 -0.91 28.31
CA LEU A 23 -10.13 -0.65 26.89
C LEU A 23 -11.52 -0.47 26.28
N CYS A 24 -11.92 0.79 26.12
CA CYS A 24 -13.08 1.15 25.32
C CYS A 24 -12.76 0.81 23.86
N PHE A 25 -13.05 -0.42 23.44
CA PHE A 25 -13.13 -0.74 22.02
C PHE A 25 -14.33 0.03 21.46
N SER A 26 -14.07 1.16 20.82
CA SER A 26 -15.06 1.83 19.99
C SER A 26 -15.57 0.81 18.97
N ARG A 27 -16.86 0.50 19.03
CA ARG A 27 -17.48 -0.41 18.07
C ARG A 27 -17.47 0.31 16.73
N ALA A 28 -16.69 -0.21 15.78
CA ALA A 28 -16.59 0.35 14.45
C ALA A 28 -17.99 0.55 13.84
N THR A 29 -18.32 1.76 13.40
CA THR A 29 -19.48 2.01 12.54
C THR A 29 -19.16 1.44 11.18
N SER A 30 -19.75 0.28 10.89
CA SER A 30 -19.56 -0.40 9.62
C SER A 30 -20.04 0.46 8.45
N GLY A 31 -19.29 0.46 7.35
CA GLY A 31 -19.62 1.21 6.14
C GLY A 31 -19.15 2.67 6.12
N GLU A 32 -18.29 3.07 7.04
CA GLU A 32 -17.58 4.37 7.03
C GLU A 32 -16.07 4.17 7.18
N LEU A 33 -15.31 5.16 6.71
CA LEU A 33 -13.87 5.20 6.93
C LEU A 33 -13.60 5.62 8.39
N GLN A 34 -12.77 4.86 9.09
CA GLN A 34 -12.49 5.08 10.51
C GLN A 34 -11.01 5.13 10.79
N GLN A 35 -10.58 6.11 11.58
CA GLN A 35 -9.23 6.13 12.15
C GLN A 35 -9.11 5.06 13.24
N VAL A 36 -8.00 4.34 13.24
CA VAL A 36 -7.61 3.42 14.30
C VAL A 36 -6.45 4.05 15.04
N GLU A 37 -6.73 4.50 16.26
CA GLU A 37 -5.70 4.98 17.19
C GLU A 37 -4.96 3.79 17.82
N ASP A 38 -3.72 4.02 18.26
CA ASP A 38 -2.93 3.10 19.07
C ASP A 38 -2.81 1.65 18.52
N PHE A 39 -2.51 1.51 17.22
CA PHE A 39 -2.34 0.21 16.54
C PHE A 39 -0.99 -0.50 16.84
N GLY A 40 -0.26 -0.06 17.87
CA GLY A 40 1.01 -0.65 18.30
C GLY A 40 2.23 0.05 17.71
N SER A 41 3.24 -0.73 17.30
CA SER A 41 4.52 -0.19 16.82
C SER A 41 4.32 0.64 15.55
N ASN A 42 4.74 1.91 15.60
CA ASN A 42 4.60 2.85 14.48
C ASN A 42 5.90 3.64 14.23
N PRO A 43 7.01 2.96 13.84
CA PRO A 43 8.28 3.64 13.61
C PRO A 43 8.26 4.62 12.43
N GLY A 44 7.31 4.46 11.49
CA GLY A 44 7.10 5.38 10.37
C GLY A 44 6.26 6.61 10.72
N MET A 45 5.71 6.71 11.95
CA MET A 45 4.88 7.84 12.38
C MET A 45 3.74 8.16 11.40
N ILE A 46 3.04 7.13 10.93
CA ILE A 46 1.91 7.22 9.99
C ILE A 46 0.59 6.87 10.67
N ASP A 47 -0.52 7.31 10.10
CA ASP A 47 -1.86 7.08 10.63
C ASP A 47 -2.51 5.84 9.99
N MET A 48 -3.43 5.20 10.71
CA MET A 48 -4.15 4.01 10.25
C MET A 48 -5.63 4.34 10.07
N TYR A 49 -6.15 4.14 8.86
CA TYR A 49 -7.58 4.19 8.59
C TYR A 49 -8.09 2.86 8.04
N THR A 50 -9.33 2.53 8.34
CA THR A 50 -9.96 1.28 7.87
C THR A 50 -11.35 1.54 7.33
N TYR A 51 -11.77 0.76 6.35
CA TYR A 51 -13.16 0.67 5.95
C TYR A 51 -13.59 -0.79 6.03
N ILE A 52 -14.57 -1.06 6.89
CA ILE A 52 -15.09 -2.40 7.14
C ILE A 52 -16.50 -2.49 6.55
N PRO A 53 -16.75 -3.45 5.62
CA PRO A 53 -18.08 -3.75 5.13
C PRO A 53 -19.10 -3.99 6.26
N LYS A 54 -20.38 -3.73 5.99
CA LYS A 54 -21.49 -4.00 6.93
C LYS A 54 -21.60 -5.46 7.30
N GLN A 55 -21.26 -6.34 6.37
CA GLN A 55 -21.23 -7.78 6.59
C GLN A 55 -19.89 -8.31 6.12
N VAL A 56 -19.11 -8.85 7.05
CA VAL A 56 -17.84 -9.52 6.75
C VAL A 56 -18.05 -11.02 6.89
N GLN A 57 -17.77 -11.75 5.82
CA GLN A 57 -17.80 -13.21 5.82
C GLN A 57 -16.39 -13.77 6.11
N PRO A 58 -16.27 -14.96 6.74
CA PRO A 58 -14.98 -15.60 6.94
C PRO A 58 -14.20 -15.82 5.63
N GLY A 59 -12.88 -15.69 5.71
CA GLY A 59 -12.00 -15.78 4.55
C GLY A 59 -12.00 -14.52 3.70
N ALA A 60 -12.28 -13.36 4.32
CA ALA A 60 -12.28 -12.06 3.65
C ALA A 60 -10.89 -11.70 3.11
N ALA A 61 -10.85 -10.91 2.04
CA ALA A 61 -9.60 -10.34 1.56
C ALA A 61 -9.27 -9.05 2.33
N LEU A 62 -7.99 -8.71 2.41
CA LEU A 62 -7.51 -7.42 2.88
C LEU A 62 -6.82 -6.70 1.72
N VAL A 63 -7.25 -5.49 1.42
CA VAL A 63 -6.57 -4.61 0.46
C VAL A 63 -6.01 -3.40 1.20
N VAL A 64 -4.70 -3.20 1.08
CA VAL A 64 -3.97 -2.02 1.55
C VAL A 64 -3.90 -1.01 0.40
N SER A 65 -4.40 0.20 0.62
CA SER A 65 -4.54 1.21 -0.43
C SER A 65 -3.79 2.49 -0.04
N LEU A 66 -2.70 2.78 -0.75
CA LEU A 66 -1.75 3.85 -0.44
C LEU A 66 -1.95 5.08 -1.33
N HIS A 67 -2.25 6.21 -0.70
CA HIS A 67 -2.48 7.48 -1.39
C HIS A 67 -1.20 8.08 -1.99
N GLY A 68 -1.35 9.03 -2.92
CA GLY A 68 -0.26 9.85 -3.45
C GLY A 68 0.08 11.06 -2.57
N CYS A 69 1.12 11.80 -2.94
CA CYS A 69 1.48 13.05 -2.27
C CYS A 69 0.29 14.02 -2.19
N HIS A 70 0.23 14.80 -1.10
CA HIS A 70 -0.82 15.79 -0.82
C HIS A 70 -2.24 15.24 -0.59
N GLN A 71 -2.46 13.94 -0.83
CA GLN A 71 -3.71 13.27 -0.52
C GLN A 71 -3.70 12.72 0.92
N ASP A 72 -4.89 12.32 1.38
CA ASP A 72 -5.14 11.65 2.66
C ASP A 72 -6.05 10.43 2.44
N ALA A 73 -6.26 9.61 3.47
CA ALA A 73 -7.09 8.41 3.39
C ALA A 73 -8.54 8.75 3.04
N ALA A 74 -9.07 9.85 3.58
CA ALA A 74 -10.44 10.28 3.33
C ALA A 74 -10.68 10.55 1.84
N THR A 75 -9.82 11.36 1.23
CA THR A 75 -9.89 11.75 -0.18
C THR A 75 -9.56 10.58 -1.09
N TYR A 76 -8.50 9.82 -0.79
CA TYR A 76 -8.06 8.73 -1.66
C TYR A 76 -8.99 7.52 -1.63
N SER A 77 -9.74 7.30 -0.55
CA SER A 77 -10.74 6.23 -0.47
C SER A 77 -11.88 6.35 -1.50
N GLY A 78 -11.96 7.46 -2.25
CA GLY A 78 -12.81 7.62 -3.44
C GLY A 78 -12.33 6.88 -4.69
N ASN A 79 -11.22 6.13 -4.63
CA ASN A 79 -10.60 5.41 -5.75
C ASN A 79 -11.40 4.23 -6.33
N GLY A 80 -12.52 3.85 -5.71
CA GLY A 80 -13.44 2.82 -6.19
C GLY A 80 -13.41 1.51 -5.41
N TRP A 81 -12.45 1.31 -4.50
CA TRP A 81 -12.41 0.09 -3.69
C TRP A 81 -13.63 -0.08 -2.78
N LYS A 82 -14.14 1.02 -2.19
CA LYS A 82 -15.35 0.96 -1.35
C LYS A 82 -16.58 0.48 -2.12
N ASP A 83 -16.65 0.72 -3.43
CA ASP A 83 -17.75 0.28 -4.29
C ASP A 83 -17.73 -1.24 -4.57
N LEU A 84 -16.56 -1.86 -4.35
CA LEU A 84 -16.27 -3.28 -4.55
C LEU A 84 -16.23 -4.04 -3.22
N ALA A 85 -15.89 -3.37 -2.12
CA ALA A 85 -15.60 -3.99 -0.83
C ALA A 85 -16.75 -4.86 -0.28
N GLU A 86 -17.99 -4.34 -0.33
CA GLU A 86 -19.18 -5.09 0.08
C GLU A 86 -19.49 -6.26 -0.87
N LYS A 87 -19.21 -6.10 -2.17
CA LYS A 87 -19.53 -7.11 -3.19
C LYS A 87 -18.57 -8.29 -3.16
N TRP A 88 -17.30 -8.03 -2.83
CA TRP A 88 -16.20 -8.97 -2.96
C TRP A 88 -15.63 -9.41 -1.59
N ASN A 89 -16.33 -9.07 -0.50
CA ASN A 89 -15.94 -9.39 0.87
C ASN A 89 -14.50 -8.94 1.19
N ILE A 90 -14.23 -7.64 0.95
CA ILE A 90 -12.91 -7.03 1.12
C ILE A 90 -12.95 -6.06 2.30
N LEU A 91 -11.99 -6.20 3.21
CA LEU A 91 -11.68 -5.17 4.20
C LEU A 91 -10.61 -4.25 3.61
N MET A 92 -10.77 -2.95 3.82
CA MET A 92 -9.80 -1.97 3.36
C MET A 92 -8.98 -1.44 4.51
N LEU A 93 -7.67 -1.35 4.27
CA LEU A 93 -6.71 -0.63 5.11
C LEU A 93 -6.15 0.53 4.28
N TYR A 94 -6.29 1.74 4.81
CA TYR A 94 -5.77 2.99 4.23
C TYR A 94 -4.75 3.60 5.20
N PRO A 95 -3.48 3.20 5.13
CA PRO A 95 -2.40 3.93 5.78
C PRO A 95 -2.33 5.35 5.24
N GLU A 96 -2.15 6.32 6.14
CA GLU A 96 -2.06 7.75 5.79
C GLU A 96 -0.73 8.32 6.26
N GLN A 97 -0.03 9.03 5.37
CA GLN A 97 1.22 9.68 5.69
C GLN A 97 1.00 10.88 6.63
N SER A 98 1.81 10.98 7.68
CA SER A 98 1.78 12.15 8.56
C SER A 98 2.64 13.28 8.03
N GLN A 99 2.11 14.51 8.05
CA GLN A 99 2.90 15.71 7.75
C GLN A 99 4.06 15.93 8.73
N SER A 100 3.99 15.33 9.92
CA SER A 100 5.09 15.34 10.89
C SER A 100 6.29 14.50 10.43
N ASN A 101 6.05 13.46 9.62
CA ASN A 101 7.08 12.61 9.04
C ASN A 101 7.54 13.10 7.66
N ASN A 102 6.59 13.49 6.80
CA ASN A 102 6.87 14.10 5.51
C ASN A 102 5.96 15.33 5.28
N PRO A 103 6.49 16.57 5.25
CA PRO A 103 5.68 17.79 5.14
C PRO A 103 4.79 17.89 3.89
N LEU A 104 5.04 17.09 2.85
CA LEU A 104 4.21 17.06 1.64
C LEU A 104 3.13 15.97 1.68
N GLY A 105 3.04 15.19 2.77
CA GLY A 105 2.18 14.00 2.83
C GLY A 105 2.61 12.92 1.83
N CYS A 106 3.87 12.92 1.42
CA CYS A 106 4.43 11.91 0.51
C CYS A 106 5.04 10.74 1.28
N TRP A 107 4.86 9.51 0.79
CA TRP A 107 5.63 8.36 1.25
C TRP A 107 7.14 8.58 1.02
N ASN A 108 7.96 8.23 2.01
CA ASN A 108 9.41 8.32 1.93
C ASN A 108 10.01 7.10 1.22
N TRP A 109 9.48 6.74 0.05
CA TRP A 109 9.81 5.54 -0.73
C TRP A 109 11.28 5.43 -1.20
N PHE A 110 12.07 6.47 -0.95
CA PHE A 110 13.48 6.59 -1.32
C PHE A 110 14.42 6.56 -0.10
N ARG A 111 13.90 6.59 1.15
CA ARG A 111 14.73 6.57 2.35
C ARG A 111 14.87 5.17 2.90
N ALA A 112 16.08 4.65 3.00
CA ALA A 112 16.35 3.31 3.52
C ALA A 112 15.75 3.06 4.92
N GLU A 113 15.67 4.09 5.78
CA GLU A 113 15.04 3.98 7.10
C GLU A 113 13.52 3.76 7.06
N ASP A 114 12.86 4.15 5.97
CA ASP A 114 11.40 4.04 5.78
C ASP A 114 10.99 2.83 4.93
N ILE A 115 11.88 2.35 4.05
CA ILE A 115 11.56 1.30 3.06
C ILE A 115 12.19 -0.06 3.34
N SER A 116 12.82 -0.26 4.49
CA SER A 116 13.42 -1.55 4.86
C SER A 116 12.47 -2.42 5.69
N ARG A 117 12.54 -3.75 5.50
CA ARG A 117 11.82 -4.72 6.35
C ARG A 117 12.12 -4.45 7.84
N GLY A 118 11.07 -4.32 8.65
CA GLY A 118 11.16 -4.07 10.09
C GLY A 118 11.51 -2.63 10.49
N ARG A 119 11.51 -1.65 9.57
CA ARG A 119 11.80 -0.25 9.88
C ARG A 119 10.81 0.73 9.23
N GLY A 120 10.72 1.93 9.83
CA GLY A 120 9.98 3.09 9.36
C GLY A 120 8.58 2.79 8.80
N GLU A 121 8.20 3.48 7.72
CA GLU A 121 6.88 3.36 7.09
C GLU A 121 6.52 1.91 6.74
N ALA A 122 7.46 1.14 6.17
CA ALA A 122 7.23 -0.25 5.78
C ALA A 122 6.88 -1.15 6.97
N ALA A 123 7.51 -0.95 8.13
CA ALA A 123 7.13 -1.67 9.36
C ALA A 123 5.80 -1.21 9.95
N SER A 124 5.49 0.07 9.90
CA SER A 124 4.18 0.58 10.33
C SER A 124 3.05 -0.02 9.50
N ILE A 125 3.17 -0.08 8.17
CA ILE A 125 2.17 -0.70 7.30
C ILE A 125 2.00 -2.19 7.64
N ARG A 126 3.10 -2.93 7.81
CA ARG A 126 3.05 -4.35 8.23
C ARG A 126 2.41 -4.53 9.61
N GLN A 127 2.62 -3.61 10.54
CA GLN A 127 1.96 -3.63 11.84
C GLN A 127 0.45 -3.40 11.71
N MET A 128 0.01 -2.46 10.89
CA MET A 128 -1.42 -2.23 10.63
C MET A 128 -2.09 -3.47 10.02
N ILE A 129 -1.43 -4.15 9.09
CA ILE A 129 -1.92 -5.43 8.52
C ILE A 129 -2.08 -6.48 9.63
N ALA A 130 -1.11 -6.59 10.53
CA ALA A 130 -1.19 -7.54 11.65
C ALA A 130 -2.39 -7.24 12.58
N VAL A 131 -2.68 -5.95 12.83
CA VAL A 131 -3.88 -5.55 13.60
C VAL A 131 -5.17 -5.94 12.88
N MET A 132 -5.20 -5.84 11.54
CA MET A 132 -6.37 -6.26 10.76
C MET A 132 -6.58 -7.78 10.86
N LEU A 133 -5.51 -8.58 10.74
CA LEU A 133 -5.57 -10.05 10.83
C LEU A 133 -6.01 -10.54 12.20
N ASP A 134 -5.59 -9.88 13.28
CA ASP A 134 -6.01 -10.23 14.65
C ASP A 134 -7.51 -9.94 14.89
N LYS A 135 -8.02 -8.86 14.29
CA LYS A 135 -9.36 -8.35 14.60
C LYS A 135 -10.48 -8.90 13.70
N TYR A 136 -10.15 -9.34 12.49
CA TYR A 136 -11.14 -9.69 11.47
C TYR A 136 -10.85 -11.06 10.83
N PRO A 137 -11.86 -11.77 10.30
CA PRO A 137 -11.68 -13.11 9.76
C PRO A 137 -11.13 -13.07 8.32
N ILE A 138 -9.96 -12.45 8.16
CA ILE A 138 -9.22 -12.32 6.91
C ILE A 138 -8.48 -13.63 6.63
N ASP A 139 -8.45 -14.06 5.37
CA ASP A 139 -7.57 -15.14 4.92
C ASP A 139 -6.15 -14.57 4.74
N GLU A 140 -5.17 -15.13 5.45
CA GLU A 140 -3.77 -14.71 5.39
C GLU A 140 -3.16 -14.85 3.99
N ASN A 141 -3.75 -15.66 3.10
CA ASN A 141 -3.34 -15.80 1.71
C ASN A 141 -4.06 -14.82 0.76
N ARG A 142 -4.87 -13.90 1.30
CA ARG A 142 -5.67 -12.93 0.53
C ARG A 142 -5.38 -11.50 1.00
N ILE A 143 -4.10 -11.17 1.12
CA ILE A 143 -3.63 -9.83 1.46
C ILE A 143 -3.01 -9.21 0.21
N TYR A 144 -3.47 -8.01 -0.12
CA TYR A 144 -3.11 -7.30 -1.34
C TYR A 144 -2.72 -5.87 -1.03
N ILE A 145 -1.94 -5.25 -1.91
CA ILE A 145 -1.53 -3.85 -1.77
C ILE A 145 -1.53 -3.13 -3.10
N GLU A 146 -2.03 -1.90 -3.10
CA GLU A 146 -1.88 -0.99 -4.22
C GLU A 146 -1.60 0.43 -3.77
N GLY A 147 -1.08 1.25 -4.69
CA GLY A 147 -1.01 2.68 -4.44
C GLY A 147 -0.79 3.52 -5.69
N LEU A 148 -1.08 4.81 -5.52
CA LEU A 148 -0.91 5.85 -6.53
C LEU A 148 0.36 6.68 -6.26
N SER A 149 1.11 7.02 -7.32
CA SER A 149 2.24 7.94 -7.23
C SER A 149 3.28 7.46 -6.21
N ALA A 150 3.66 8.29 -5.23
CA ALA A 150 4.48 7.90 -4.09
C ALA A 150 3.96 6.63 -3.37
N GLY A 151 2.65 6.45 -3.27
CA GLY A 151 2.02 5.22 -2.75
C GLY A 151 2.25 4.02 -3.67
N GLY A 152 2.36 4.22 -4.98
CA GLY A 152 2.71 3.18 -5.95
C GLY A 152 4.16 2.71 -5.80
N TRP A 153 5.12 3.61 -5.57
CA TRP A 153 6.49 3.20 -5.20
C TRP A 153 6.52 2.48 -3.85
N MET A 154 5.79 2.98 -2.85
CA MET A 154 5.73 2.32 -1.55
C MET A 154 5.08 0.93 -1.66
N ALA A 155 4.08 0.74 -2.52
CA ALA A 155 3.51 -0.57 -2.80
C ALA A 155 4.56 -1.52 -3.41
N ALA A 156 5.33 -1.08 -4.41
CA ALA A 156 6.43 -1.88 -4.98
C ALA A 156 7.50 -2.23 -3.91
N VAL A 157 7.85 -1.28 -3.05
CA VAL A 157 8.73 -1.51 -1.89
C VAL A 157 8.17 -2.56 -0.95
N MET A 158 6.89 -2.45 -0.58
CA MET A 158 6.23 -3.36 0.35
C MET A 158 6.20 -4.79 -0.19
N LEU A 159 5.90 -4.97 -1.49
CA LEU A 159 5.95 -6.27 -2.14
C LEU A 159 7.38 -6.85 -2.16
N ALA A 160 8.41 -6.01 -2.28
CA ALA A 160 9.80 -6.45 -2.27
C ALA A 160 10.36 -6.73 -0.85
N CYS A 161 9.88 -6.01 0.17
CA CYS A 161 10.30 -6.15 1.57
C CYS A 161 9.51 -7.20 2.35
N TYR A 162 8.26 -7.45 1.98
CA TYR A 162 7.37 -8.43 2.59
C TYR A 162 6.69 -9.31 1.53
N PRO A 163 7.45 -9.97 0.64
CA PRO A 163 6.86 -10.83 -0.40
C PRO A 163 6.13 -12.05 0.16
N ASP A 164 6.46 -12.44 1.40
CA ASP A 164 5.82 -13.49 2.17
C ASP A 164 4.46 -13.09 2.77
N LEU A 165 4.08 -11.81 2.69
CA LEU A 165 2.83 -11.29 3.23
C LEU A 165 1.73 -11.11 2.17
N PHE A 166 2.11 -10.77 0.94
CA PHE A 166 1.16 -10.37 -0.09
C PHE A 166 0.93 -11.47 -1.12
N ALA A 167 -0.33 -11.68 -1.51
CA ALA A 167 -0.69 -12.56 -2.61
C ALA A 167 -0.42 -11.89 -3.97
N ALA A 168 -0.73 -10.60 -4.07
CA ALA A 168 -0.48 -9.78 -5.24
C ALA A 168 -0.47 -8.29 -4.86
N GLY A 169 -0.03 -7.44 -5.78
CA GLY A 169 -0.17 -6.00 -5.63
C GLY A 169 -0.33 -5.25 -6.94
N ALA A 170 -0.41 -3.93 -6.84
CA ALA A 170 -0.51 -3.05 -8.00
C ALA A 170 0.16 -1.72 -7.77
N THR A 171 0.59 -1.08 -8.86
CA THR A 171 1.14 0.27 -8.85
C THR A 171 0.42 1.12 -9.86
N ILE A 172 0.00 2.31 -9.47
CA ILE A 172 -0.61 3.29 -10.36
C ILE A 172 0.29 4.51 -10.41
N ALA A 173 0.83 4.84 -11.58
CA ALA A 173 1.79 5.94 -11.78
C ALA A 173 2.97 5.90 -10.78
N GLY A 174 3.43 4.69 -10.47
CA GLY A 174 4.58 4.41 -9.61
C GLY A 174 5.82 4.02 -10.41
N GLY A 175 6.73 3.27 -9.78
CA GLY A 175 7.94 2.77 -10.43
C GLY A 175 8.68 1.71 -9.61
N PRO A 176 9.88 1.29 -10.07
CA PRO A 176 10.64 0.21 -9.48
C PRO A 176 11.00 0.43 -8.01
N ALA A 177 10.92 -0.63 -7.22
CA ALA A 177 11.39 -0.64 -5.84
C ALA A 177 12.90 -0.35 -5.80
N PHE A 178 13.32 0.42 -4.79
CA PHE A 178 14.73 0.74 -4.48
C PHE A 178 15.53 1.48 -5.55
N CYS A 179 14.88 1.98 -6.60
CA CYS A 179 15.59 2.66 -7.69
C CYS A 179 16.30 3.95 -7.21
N ALA A 180 15.76 4.60 -6.16
CA ALA A 180 16.26 5.85 -5.58
C ALA A 180 16.68 5.69 -4.12
N GLU A 181 16.97 4.46 -3.65
CA GLU A 181 17.29 4.28 -2.24
C GLU A 181 18.51 5.10 -1.83
N THR A 182 18.29 5.95 -0.83
CA THR A 182 19.29 6.74 -0.14
C THR A 182 19.48 6.21 1.27
N LYS A 183 20.74 6.07 1.68
CA LYS A 183 21.12 5.78 3.07
C LYS A 183 21.40 7.07 3.80
N ARG A 184 20.99 7.14 5.06
CA ARG A 184 21.31 8.27 5.93
C ARG A 184 22.83 8.47 6.00
N HIS A 185 23.28 9.66 5.65
CA HIS A 185 24.66 10.07 5.68
C HIS A 185 24.98 10.91 6.92
N PHE A 186 26.24 10.94 7.34
CA PHE A 186 26.68 11.72 8.52
C PHE A 186 26.28 13.21 8.43
N TRP A 187 26.28 13.78 7.22
CA TRP A 187 25.91 15.18 6.95
C TRP A 187 24.38 15.44 6.99
N ASP A 188 23.56 14.40 7.13
CA ASP A 188 22.10 14.53 7.19
C ASP A 188 21.62 15.16 8.49
N VAL A 189 22.48 15.25 9.52
CA VAL A 189 22.20 16.02 10.74
C VAL A 189 21.99 17.51 10.44
N PHE A 190 22.50 18.00 9.30
CA PHE A 190 22.29 19.36 8.81
C PHE A 190 21.19 19.45 7.73
N GLY A 191 20.54 18.32 7.36
CA GLY A 191 19.44 18.28 6.38
C GLY A 191 19.82 18.59 4.93
N LEU A 192 21.10 18.84 4.61
CA LEU A 192 21.54 19.30 3.28
C LEU A 192 21.87 18.16 2.32
N TRP A 193 22.45 17.07 2.82
CA TRP A 193 22.98 15.98 1.98
C TRP A 193 21.89 15.01 1.50
N ASN A 194 21.04 14.52 2.41
CA ASN A 194 19.85 13.71 2.07
C ASN A 194 19.01 14.40 0.99
N ASN A 195 18.64 15.67 1.18
CA ASN A 195 17.81 16.40 0.22
C ASN A 195 18.47 16.60 -1.15
N PHE A 196 19.78 16.78 -1.26
CA PHE A 196 20.46 16.96 -2.56
C PHE A 196 20.65 15.64 -3.32
N VAL A 197 21.14 14.59 -2.65
CA VAL A 197 21.37 13.28 -3.29
C VAL A 197 20.05 12.54 -3.52
N SER A 198 19.09 12.65 -2.60
CA SER A 198 17.73 12.13 -2.82
C SER A 198 17.12 12.81 -4.02
N THR A 199 17.21 14.13 -4.15
CA THR A 199 16.64 14.83 -5.32
C THR A 199 17.22 14.32 -6.64
N MET A 200 18.54 14.11 -6.75
CA MET A 200 19.11 13.58 -7.99
C MET A 200 18.71 12.12 -8.28
N GLN A 201 18.78 11.22 -7.29
CA GLN A 201 18.43 9.81 -7.48
C GLN A 201 16.94 9.62 -7.70
N THR A 202 16.11 10.31 -6.91
CA THR A 202 14.67 10.39 -7.08
C THR A 202 14.31 10.93 -8.46
N ASN A 203 14.91 12.04 -8.92
CA ASN A 203 14.61 12.57 -10.26
C ASN A 203 14.98 11.57 -11.35
N ARG A 204 16.15 10.90 -11.26
CA ARG A 204 16.52 9.86 -12.23
C ARG A 204 15.49 8.72 -12.27
N CYS A 205 14.99 8.30 -11.11
CA CYS A 205 13.91 7.31 -11.05
C CYS A 205 12.61 7.80 -11.68
N LEU A 206 12.20 9.01 -11.32
CA LEU A 206 11.00 9.65 -11.86
C LEU A 206 11.11 9.80 -13.39
N ASP A 207 12.32 10.02 -13.91
CA ASP A 207 12.62 10.15 -15.34
C ASP A 207 12.71 8.80 -16.07
N GLY A 208 12.51 7.66 -15.37
CA GLY A 208 12.61 6.33 -15.95
C GLY A 208 14.05 5.84 -16.07
N LEU A 209 14.74 5.75 -14.94
CA LEU A 209 16.10 5.21 -14.84
C LEU A 209 16.17 3.79 -15.44
N ASP A 210 16.72 3.69 -16.64
CA ASP A 210 16.99 2.43 -17.34
C ASP A 210 18.09 1.61 -16.64
N LYS A 211 17.76 0.37 -16.29
CA LYS A 211 18.70 -0.63 -15.76
C LYS A 211 18.44 -1.99 -16.37
N GLN A 212 19.49 -2.80 -16.42
CA GLN A 212 19.33 -4.19 -16.83
C GLN A 212 18.49 -4.97 -15.81
N ALA A 213 17.70 -5.94 -16.28
CA ALA A 213 16.95 -6.90 -15.45
C ALA A 213 17.78 -7.50 -14.29
N SER A 214 19.05 -7.84 -14.55
CA SER A 214 19.96 -8.37 -13.52
C SER A 214 20.33 -7.35 -12.42
N GLU A 215 20.43 -6.06 -12.77
CA GLU A 215 20.65 -4.98 -11.82
C GLU A 215 19.40 -4.74 -10.98
N TRP A 216 18.21 -4.76 -11.60
CA TRP A 216 16.94 -4.65 -10.88
C TRP A 216 16.77 -5.77 -9.85
N ARG A 217 17.02 -7.01 -10.25
CA ARG A 217 16.99 -8.16 -9.33
C ARG A 217 18.03 -8.02 -8.20
N SER A 218 19.21 -7.50 -8.52
CA SER A 218 20.26 -7.28 -7.53
C SER A 218 19.88 -6.22 -6.50
N LEU A 219 19.20 -5.15 -6.91
CA LEU A 219 18.67 -4.13 -6.00
C LEU A 219 17.63 -4.72 -5.04
N VAL A 220 16.64 -5.46 -5.55
CA VAL A 220 15.63 -6.10 -4.71
C VAL A 220 16.26 -7.10 -3.74
N LYS A 221 17.25 -7.88 -4.19
CA LYS A 221 17.97 -8.80 -3.30
C LYS A 221 18.79 -8.09 -2.23
N ALA A 222 19.40 -6.94 -2.54
CA ALA A 222 20.24 -6.20 -1.62
C ALA A 222 19.45 -5.42 -0.55
N HIS A 223 18.26 -4.96 -0.91
CA HIS A 223 17.51 -3.96 -0.13
C HIS A 223 16.13 -4.44 0.35
N GLY A 224 15.52 -5.38 -0.36
CA GLY A 224 14.27 -6.03 0.04
C GLY A 224 14.50 -7.22 0.97
N PHE A 225 13.64 -8.23 0.90
CA PHE A 225 13.83 -9.47 1.64
C PHE A 225 14.84 -10.39 0.93
N GLY A 226 16.14 -10.11 1.09
CA GLY A 226 17.22 -10.70 0.29
C GLY A 226 17.36 -12.23 0.33
N ASP A 227 16.92 -12.87 1.41
CA ASP A 227 16.95 -14.33 1.58
C ASP A 227 15.62 -15.01 1.16
N TYR A 228 14.67 -14.24 0.61
CA TYR A 228 13.39 -14.78 0.16
C TYR A 228 13.58 -15.77 -1.00
N ASN A 229 13.04 -16.96 -0.83
CA ASN A 229 13.07 -18.05 -1.81
C ASN A 229 11.67 -18.61 -2.12
N GLY A 230 10.62 -17.93 -1.67
CA GLY A 230 9.23 -18.26 -1.97
C GLY A 230 8.78 -17.69 -3.32
N LYS A 231 7.47 -17.80 -3.60
CA LYS A 231 6.86 -17.22 -4.80
C LYS A 231 6.73 -15.71 -4.65
N TRP A 232 7.15 -14.94 -5.64
CA TRP A 232 6.89 -13.51 -5.64
C TRP A 232 5.38 -13.24 -5.84
N PRO A 233 4.83 -12.16 -5.25
CA PRO A 233 3.46 -11.74 -5.53
C PRO A 233 3.31 -11.38 -7.02
N SER A 234 2.13 -11.61 -7.60
CA SER A 234 1.83 -11.06 -8.93
C SER A 234 1.61 -9.54 -8.86
N ILE A 235 1.84 -8.82 -9.95
CA ILE A 235 1.73 -7.36 -9.96
C ILE A 235 0.99 -6.79 -11.17
N SER A 236 0.11 -5.81 -10.91
CA SER A 236 -0.60 -5.05 -11.92
C SER A 236 -0.05 -3.62 -12.01
N ILE A 237 0.42 -3.21 -13.20
CA ILE A 237 1.16 -1.95 -13.37
C ILE A 237 0.38 -0.99 -14.27
N TRP A 238 -0.12 0.11 -13.70
CA TRP A 238 -0.96 1.10 -14.40
C TRP A 238 -0.22 2.42 -14.57
N HIS A 239 -0.31 3.02 -15.75
CA HIS A 239 0.37 4.29 -16.02
C HIS A 239 -0.29 5.08 -17.14
N GLY A 240 -0.23 6.41 -17.04
CA GLY A 240 -0.64 7.32 -18.12
C GLY A 240 0.41 7.42 -19.22
N SER A 241 0.00 7.65 -20.48
CA SER A 241 0.96 7.88 -21.57
C SER A 241 1.52 9.30 -21.60
N GLU A 242 0.90 10.25 -20.89
CA GLU A 242 1.25 11.67 -20.87
C GLU A 242 1.62 12.13 -19.44
N ASP A 243 2.03 11.19 -18.59
CA ASP A 243 2.45 11.49 -17.23
C ASP A 243 3.76 12.29 -17.24
N THR A 244 3.71 13.50 -16.69
CA THR A 244 4.86 14.42 -16.59
C THR A 244 5.42 14.55 -15.18
N ARG A 245 4.81 13.85 -14.21
CA ARG A 245 5.35 13.74 -12.84
C ARG A 245 6.23 12.50 -12.72
N VAL A 246 5.80 11.43 -13.37
CA VAL A 246 6.50 10.17 -13.47
C VAL A 246 6.54 9.77 -14.93
N ALA A 247 7.73 9.77 -15.50
CA ALA A 247 7.93 9.43 -16.89
C ALA A 247 7.27 8.07 -17.20
N PRO A 248 6.58 7.95 -18.34
CA PRO A 248 5.99 6.69 -18.78
C PRO A 248 6.94 5.50 -18.72
N GLN A 249 8.23 5.74 -18.95
CA GLN A 249 9.31 4.77 -18.86
C GLN A 249 9.36 4.04 -17.51
N ALA A 250 8.93 4.65 -16.40
CA ALA A 250 8.92 3.99 -15.09
C ALA A 250 8.05 2.71 -15.05
N GLN A 251 6.97 2.61 -15.83
CA GLN A 251 6.22 1.34 -15.96
C GLN A 251 7.03 0.28 -16.70
N GLN A 252 7.85 0.65 -17.70
CA GLN A 252 8.71 -0.30 -18.40
C GLN A 252 9.78 -0.83 -17.45
N GLU A 253 10.43 0.05 -16.68
CA GLU A 253 11.41 -0.37 -15.67
C GLU A 253 10.81 -1.26 -14.60
N LEU A 254 9.56 -0.99 -14.19
CA LEU A 254 8.87 -1.81 -13.20
C LEU A 254 8.49 -3.18 -13.79
N LEU A 255 8.03 -3.24 -15.04
CA LEU A 255 7.81 -4.49 -15.77
C LEU A 255 9.11 -5.32 -15.81
N GLU A 256 10.23 -4.71 -16.18
CA GLU A 256 11.53 -5.38 -16.23
C GLU A 256 11.99 -5.87 -14.86
N GLN A 257 11.81 -5.07 -13.80
CA GLN A 257 12.12 -5.50 -12.44
C GLN A 257 11.30 -6.74 -12.05
N TRP A 258 9.99 -6.73 -12.28
CA TRP A 258 9.11 -7.80 -11.81
C TRP A 258 9.17 -9.07 -12.65
N THR A 259 9.30 -8.96 -13.98
CA THR A 259 9.58 -10.12 -14.85
C THR A 259 10.90 -10.78 -14.48
N ALA A 260 11.95 -10.00 -14.18
CA ALA A 260 13.24 -10.51 -13.71
C ALA A 260 13.18 -11.21 -12.34
N LEU A 261 12.29 -10.77 -11.43
CA LEU A 261 12.05 -11.43 -10.15
C LEU A 261 11.33 -12.78 -10.33
N HIS A 262 10.33 -12.81 -11.21
CA HIS A 262 9.58 -14.02 -11.58
C HIS A 262 10.37 -14.99 -12.45
N GLY A 263 11.40 -14.51 -13.14
CA GLY A 263 12.20 -15.32 -14.08
C GLY A 263 11.48 -15.58 -15.40
N ILE A 264 10.58 -14.67 -15.80
CA ILE A 264 9.88 -14.65 -17.09
C ILE A 264 10.47 -13.54 -17.96
N ASP A 265 10.16 -13.53 -19.26
CA ASP A 265 10.60 -12.46 -20.17
C ASP A 265 9.58 -11.30 -20.23
N THR A 266 9.87 -10.31 -21.06
CA THR A 266 9.04 -9.11 -21.25
C THR A 266 8.24 -9.16 -22.55
N GLU A 267 8.08 -10.33 -23.16
CA GLU A 267 7.20 -10.52 -24.31
C GLU A 267 5.82 -10.91 -23.78
N PRO A 268 4.75 -10.18 -24.16
CA PRO A 268 3.43 -10.45 -23.61
C PRO A 268 2.72 -11.60 -24.34
N GLU A 269 2.13 -12.53 -23.59
CA GLU A 269 1.24 -13.57 -24.12
C GLU A 269 -0.11 -13.00 -24.55
N LEU A 270 -0.61 -11.98 -23.84
CA LEU A 270 -1.82 -11.24 -24.18
C LEU A 270 -1.50 -9.79 -24.52
N THR A 271 -2.09 -9.28 -25.59
CA THR A 271 -2.14 -7.82 -25.85
C THR A 271 -3.51 -7.45 -26.39
N GLU A 272 -4.18 -6.54 -25.69
CA GLU A 272 -5.49 -6.05 -26.08
C GLU A 272 -5.67 -4.56 -25.77
N ARG A 273 -6.77 -4.00 -26.24
CA ARG A 273 -7.16 -2.62 -25.92
C ARG A 273 -8.54 -2.62 -25.30
N LEU A 274 -8.69 -1.85 -24.22
CA LEU A 274 -9.89 -1.83 -23.40
C LEU A 274 -10.43 -0.40 -23.21
N GLY A 275 -11.65 -0.35 -22.67
CA GLY A 275 -12.34 0.89 -22.32
C GLY A 275 -12.85 1.70 -23.51
N PRO A 276 -13.55 2.82 -23.25
CA PRO A 276 -14.10 3.67 -24.30
C PRO A 276 -13.02 4.19 -25.25
N GLY A 277 -13.23 3.97 -26.55
CA GLY A 277 -12.28 4.37 -27.58
C GLY A 277 -10.97 3.58 -27.59
N MET A 278 -10.90 2.41 -26.93
CA MET A 278 -9.75 1.48 -26.98
C MET A 278 -8.44 2.12 -26.52
N LYS A 279 -8.54 2.99 -25.50
CA LYS A 279 -7.44 3.85 -25.02
C LYS A 279 -6.56 3.19 -23.95
N ALA A 280 -7.02 2.13 -23.30
CA ALA A 280 -6.21 1.38 -22.36
C ALA A 280 -5.54 0.21 -23.09
N MET A 281 -4.22 0.26 -23.27
CA MET A 281 -3.46 -0.90 -23.75
C MET A 281 -3.20 -1.82 -22.57
N HIS A 282 -3.73 -3.05 -22.64
CA HIS A 282 -3.56 -4.09 -21.63
C HIS A 282 -2.65 -5.19 -22.17
N ARG A 283 -1.71 -5.66 -21.34
CA ARG A 283 -0.84 -6.80 -21.63
C ARG A 283 -0.63 -7.66 -20.41
N GLU A 284 -0.59 -8.98 -20.61
CA GLU A 284 -0.26 -9.97 -19.58
C GLU A 284 1.04 -10.68 -19.95
N TYR A 285 1.83 -11.00 -18.92
CA TYR A 285 3.09 -11.73 -19.00
C TYR A 285 2.98 -12.95 -18.08
N GLU A 286 3.09 -14.13 -18.68
CA GLU A 286 2.74 -15.40 -18.07
C GLU A 286 3.98 -16.23 -17.73
N ASP A 287 3.83 -17.17 -16.79
CA ASP A 287 4.78 -18.26 -16.65
C ASP A 287 4.52 -19.40 -17.64
N GLN A 288 5.36 -20.44 -17.59
CA GLN A 288 5.22 -21.62 -18.47
C GLN A 288 3.93 -22.42 -18.21
N GLU A 289 3.24 -22.19 -17.10
CA GLU A 289 1.97 -22.83 -16.74
C GLU A 289 0.76 -22.04 -17.25
N GLY A 290 0.99 -20.86 -17.87
CA GLY A 290 -0.06 -19.96 -18.34
C GLY A 290 -0.66 -19.10 -17.23
N THR A 291 0.06 -18.91 -16.12
CA THR A 291 -0.37 -18.04 -15.03
C THR A 291 0.17 -16.63 -15.28
N ALA A 292 -0.72 -15.65 -15.44
CA ALA A 292 -0.31 -14.24 -15.53
C ALA A 292 0.30 -13.76 -14.20
N LEU A 293 1.59 -13.42 -14.21
CA LEU A 293 2.34 -12.96 -13.03
C LEU A 293 2.55 -11.44 -13.03
N VAL A 294 2.56 -10.83 -14.20
CA VAL A 294 2.62 -9.39 -14.39
C VAL A 294 1.56 -8.98 -15.40
N GLU A 295 0.84 -7.90 -15.15
CA GLU A 295 0.02 -7.23 -16.16
C GLU A 295 0.37 -5.74 -16.23
N THR A 296 0.21 -5.14 -17.41
CA THR A 296 0.44 -3.71 -17.62
C THR A 296 -0.76 -3.05 -18.29
N TYR A 297 -1.10 -1.85 -17.81
CA TYR A 297 -2.11 -0.97 -18.39
C TYR A 297 -1.49 0.38 -18.73
N ARG A 298 -1.43 0.72 -20.02
CA ARG A 298 -1.04 2.07 -20.48
C ARG A 298 -2.27 2.82 -20.96
N ILE A 299 -2.63 3.90 -20.29
CA ILE A 299 -3.82 4.69 -20.62
C ILE A 299 -3.44 5.88 -21.51
N GLN A 300 -3.83 5.80 -22.78
CA GLN A 300 -3.57 6.84 -23.77
C GLN A 300 -4.25 8.17 -23.41
N GLY A 301 -3.49 9.25 -23.40
CA GLY A 301 -3.99 10.61 -23.10
C GLY A 301 -4.28 10.84 -21.62
N MET A 302 -3.79 9.98 -20.74
CA MET A 302 -3.84 10.18 -19.29
C MET A 302 -2.49 10.71 -18.80
N GLY A 303 -2.53 11.77 -18.00
CA GLY A 303 -1.37 12.27 -17.26
C GLY A 303 -1.12 11.48 -15.97
N HIS A 304 -0.62 12.16 -14.94
CA HIS A 304 -0.41 11.57 -13.61
C HIS A 304 -1.75 11.38 -12.90
N ALA A 305 -2.38 10.20 -13.02
CA ALA A 305 -3.68 9.93 -12.39
C ALA A 305 -3.98 8.44 -12.26
N LEU A 306 -4.96 8.15 -11.41
CA LEU A 306 -5.66 6.87 -11.30
C LEU A 306 -6.92 6.90 -12.19
N PRO A 307 -7.08 5.96 -13.14
CA PRO A 307 -8.24 5.92 -14.01
C PRO A 307 -9.43 5.27 -13.32
N ILE A 308 -10.59 5.94 -13.40
CA ILE A 308 -11.87 5.45 -12.91
C ILE A 308 -12.91 5.40 -14.04
N ALA A 309 -14.11 4.93 -13.72
CA ALA A 309 -15.25 4.85 -14.62
C ALA A 309 -16.50 5.40 -13.92
N ALA A 310 -16.52 6.70 -13.61
CA ALA A 310 -17.55 7.34 -12.80
C ALA A 310 -18.92 7.42 -13.50
N HIS A 311 -18.94 7.36 -14.83
CA HIS A 311 -20.16 7.46 -15.65
C HIS A 311 -20.47 6.22 -16.49
N ALA A 312 -19.86 5.07 -16.15
CA ALA A 312 -20.17 3.80 -16.80
C ALA A 312 -21.44 3.16 -16.21
N GLU A 313 -22.03 2.21 -16.93
CA GLU A 313 -23.19 1.43 -16.44
C GLU A 313 -22.90 0.77 -15.08
N GLN A 314 -21.65 0.32 -14.89
CA GLN A 314 -21.12 -0.05 -13.58
C GLN A 314 -20.14 1.03 -13.12
N GLU A 315 -20.67 2.02 -12.41
CA GLU A 315 -19.87 3.09 -11.81
C GLU A 315 -18.77 2.51 -10.89
N CYS A 316 -17.64 3.19 -10.87
CA CYS A 316 -16.53 2.88 -9.97
C CYS A 316 -15.70 4.14 -9.76
N GLY A 317 -15.50 4.48 -8.50
CA GLY A 317 -14.70 5.61 -8.09
C GLY A 317 -15.38 6.96 -8.32
N LYS A 318 -14.75 8.01 -7.80
CA LYS A 318 -15.20 9.41 -7.93
C LYS A 318 -14.03 10.28 -8.35
N GLU A 319 -14.28 11.21 -9.26
CA GLU A 319 -13.23 12.16 -9.68
C GLU A 319 -12.73 12.96 -8.48
N GLY A 320 -11.44 13.25 -8.49
CA GLY A 320 -10.76 13.92 -7.39
C GLY A 320 -9.33 14.26 -7.76
N GLU A 321 -8.56 14.71 -6.78
CA GLU A 321 -7.15 14.99 -6.99
C GLU A 321 -6.42 13.72 -7.46
N TYR A 322 -5.78 13.78 -8.63
CA TYR A 322 -5.12 12.64 -9.29
C TYR A 322 -6.01 11.41 -9.51
N ILE A 323 -7.34 11.56 -9.52
CA ILE A 323 -8.30 10.52 -9.89
C ILE A 323 -9.13 11.05 -11.06
N SER A 324 -9.03 10.40 -12.23
CA SER A 324 -9.60 10.92 -13.48
C SER A 324 -10.51 9.90 -14.14
N ASP A 325 -11.70 10.32 -14.59
CA ASP A 325 -12.56 9.44 -15.37
C ASP A 325 -11.97 9.18 -16.75
N LYS A 326 -11.64 7.92 -17.02
CA LYS A 326 -11.16 7.42 -18.31
C LYS A 326 -12.07 6.33 -18.86
N GLY A 327 -13.23 6.10 -18.24
CA GLY A 327 -14.17 5.05 -18.59
C GLY A 327 -13.64 3.64 -18.33
N ILE A 328 -12.56 3.51 -17.55
CA ILE A 328 -11.99 2.23 -17.13
C ILE A 328 -11.68 2.29 -15.63
N CYS A 329 -12.20 1.33 -14.88
CA CYS A 329 -12.05 1.27 -13.44
C CYS A 329 -10.81 0.44 -13.08
N ALA A 330 -9.70 1.10 -12.70
CA ALA A 330 -8.47 0.39 -12.30
C ALA A 330 -8.76 -0.68 -11.23
N MET A 331 -9.48 -0.31 -10.16
CA MET A 331 -9.72 -1.21 -9.02
C MET A 331 -10.51 -2.47 -9.37
N ARG A 332 -11.42 -2.39 -10.34
CA ARG A 332 -12.16 -3.56 -10.81
C ARG A 332 -11.27 -4.51 -11.62
N HIS A 333 -10.41 -3.96 -12.48
CA HIS A 333 -9.48 -4.77 -13.27
C HIS A 333 -8.42 -5.41 -12.36
N ILE A 334 -7.81 -4.62 -11.49
CA ILE A 334 -6.86 -5.07 -10.47
C ILE A 334 -7.47 -6.18 -9.59
N GLY A 335 -8.68 -5.96 -9.05
CA GLY A 335 -9.33 -6.96 -8.21
C GLY A 335 -9.68 -8.26 -8.96
N ARG A 336 -9.98 -8.19 -10.26
CA ARG A 336 -10.18 -9.38 -11.11
C ARG A 336 -8.88 -10.13 -11.37
N PHE A 337 -7.80 -9.41 -11.67
CA PHE A 337 -6.47 -10.00 -11.81
C PHE A 337 -6.06 -10.74 -10.52
N TRP A 338 -6.43 -10.20 -9.37
CA TRP A 338 -6.23 -10.83 -8.06
C TRP A 338 -7.23 -11.94 -7.70
N GLY A 339 -8.27 -12.15 -8.52
CA GLY A 339 -9.32 -13.15 -8.30
C GLY A 339 -10.28 -12.82 -7.14
N LEU A 340 -10.51 -11.54 -6.85
CA LEU A 340 -11.37 -11.08 -5.76
C LEU A 340 -12.87 -11.15 -6.06
N ASP A 341 -13.28 -11.24 -7.33
CA ASP A 341 -14.67 -11.17 -7.76
C ASP A 341 -15.45 -12.50 -7.71
N ARG A 342 -14.99 -13.43 -6.86
CA ARG A 342 -15.49 -14.80 -6.75
C ARG A 342 -16.62 -14.99 -5.74
#